data_AF-A0A935JNA3-F1
#
_entry.id   AF-A0A935JNA3-F1
#
_cell.length_a   1.000
_cell.length_b   1.000
_cell.length_c   1.000
_cell.angle_alpha   90.00
_cell.angle_beta   90.00
_cell.angle_gamma   90.00
#
_symmetry.space_group_name_H-M   'P 1'
#
loop_
_entity.id
_entity.type
_entity.pdbx_description
1 polymer ?
#
loop_
_entity_poly.entity_id
_entity_poly.type
_entity_poly.pdbx_seq_one_letter_code
_entity_poly.pdbx_strand_id
1 'polypeptide(L)'
;MQDILPVLTAMVGLGIIAIVLLSGIFIGFAFGENGPQITAVLTILALSTVFAAPCLFGYMPFFNSLSATYFWTIYTAVAAGVNIVGDIFLIPRYGLLGSALATVLGQALAFVVIVILVNRRFDLKHKWTVQATIPAAAGVWLAYWSGNLFYGLAAVVLLTGLLILLYRKIFARGVRLLINYKSTIVPQ
;
A
#
# COMPACT_ATOMS: atom_id res chain seq x y z
N MET A 1 -6.54 15.91 -5.75
CA MET A 1 -6.23 15.00 -4.62
C MET A 1 -7.23 13.86 -4.49
N GLN A 2 -8.48 14.15 -4.09
CA GLN A 2 -9.49 13.15 -3.70
C GLN A 2 -9.81 12.09 -4.76
N ASP A 3 -9.81 12.47 -6.04
CA ASP A 3 -10.12 11.56 -7.15
C ASP A 3 -8.87 10.87 -7.74
N ILE A 4 -7.67 11.41 -7.47
CA ILE A 4 -6.39 10.91 -8.05
C ILE A 4 -5.74 9.89 -7.12
N LEU A 5 -5.71 10.18 -5.82
CA LEU A 5 -5.03 9.35 -4.82
C LEU A 5 -5.52 7.89 -4.81
N PRO A 6 -6.82 7.60 -4.90
CA PRO A 6 -7.28 6.22 -4.95
C PRO A 6 -6.84 5.48 -6.23
N VAL A 7 -6.76 6.18 -7.37
CA VAL A 7 -6.26 5.61 -8.64
C VAL A 7 -4.78 5.25 -8.51
N LEU A 8 -3.97 6.17 -7.96
CA LEU A 8 -2.56 5.90 -7.66
C LEU A 8 -2.40 4.73 -6.70
N THR A 9 -3.24 4.65 -5.67
CA THR A 9 -3.23 3.55 -4.69
C THR A 9 -3.50 2.21 -5.37
N ALA A 10 -4.51 2.14 -6.24
CA ALA A 10 -4.82 0.92 -7.00
C ALA A 10 -3.70 0.53 -7.96
N MET A 11 -3.09 1.50 -8.65
CA MET A 11 -1.94 1.26 -9.55
C MET A 11 -0.73 0.74 -8.79
N VAL A 12 -0.40 1.34 -7.64
CA VAL A 12 0.70 0.88 -6.79
C VAL A 12 0.41 -0.52 -6.25
N GLY A 13 -0.83 -0.81 -5.86
CA GLY A 13 -1.24 -2.15 -5.45
C GLY A 13 -0.97 -3.22 -6.51
N LEU A 14 -1.35 -2.95 -7.76
CA LEU A 14 -1.05 -3.82 -8.91
C LEU A 14 0.46 -3.94 -9.18
N GLY A 15 1.19 -2.83 -9.06
CA GLY A 15 2.65 -2.82 -9.22
C GLY A 15 3.37 -3.65 -8.15
N ILE A 16 2.95 -3.54 -6.89
CA ILE A 16 3.55 -4.28 -5.78
C ILE A 16 3.39 -5.79 -5.99
N ILE A 17 2.20 -6.27 -6.33
CA ILE A 17 2.01 -7.72 -6.52
C ILE A 17 2.79 -8.26 -7.73
N ALA A 18 2.95 -7.46 -8.79
CA ALA A 18 3.81 -7.81 -9.91
C ALA A 18 5.29 -7.88 -9.49
N ILE A 19 5.76 -6.95 -8.68
CA ILE A 19 7.12 -6.96 -8.12
C ILE A 19 7.33 -8.17 -7.22
N VAL A 20 6.38 -8.50 -6.35
CA VAL A 20 6.44 -9.69 -5.47
C VAL A 20 6.49 -10.99 -6.28
N LEU A 21 5.70 -11.08 -7.36
CA LEU A 21 5.75 -12.21 -8.28
C LEU A 21 7.12 -12.36 -8.94
N LEU A 22 7.65 -11.29 -9.50
CA LEU A 22 8.95 -11.29 -10.17
C LEU A 22 10.09 -11.58 -9.18
N SER A 23 10.02 -11.01 -7.97
CA SER A 23 11.02 -11.27 -6.94
C SER A 23 10.96 -12.71 -6.44
N GLY A 24 9.77 -13.30 -6.31
CA GLY A 24 9.61 -14.72 -5.93
C GLY A 24 10.35 -15.67 -6.87
N ILE A 25 10.27 -15.44 -8.18
CA ILE A 25 10.99 -16.23 -9.19
C ILE A 25 12.51 -16.07 -9.01
N PHE A 26 12.98 -14.83 -8.86
CA PHE A 26 14.41 -14.56 -8.69
C PHE A 26 14.97 -15.10 -7.37
N ILE A 27 14.20 -15.00 -6.28
CA ILE A 27 14.60 -15.50 -4.96
C ILE A 27 14.69 -17.02 -4.95
N GLY A 28 13.72 -17.71 -5.55
CA GLY A 28 13.78 -19.17 -5.67
C GLY A 28 15.04 -19.64 -6.42
N PHE A 29 15.44 -18.89 -7.46
CA PHE A 29 16.68 -19.15 -8.19
C PHE A 29 17.94 -18.84 -7.37
N ALA A 30 18.00 -17.68 -6.69
CA ALA A 30 19.20 -17.22 -6.01
C ALA A 30 19.48 -17.91 -4.65
N PHE A 31 18.43 -18.32 -3.93
CA PHE A 31 18.53 -18.81 -2.55
C PHE A 31 18.18 -20.29 -2.39
N GLY A 32 17.80 -20.99 -3.47
CA GLY A 32 17.54 -22.42 -3.47
C GLY A 32 16.48 -22.83 -2.43
N GLU A 33 16.82 -23.76 -1.54
CA GLU A 33 15.91 -24.32 -0.52
C GLU A 33 15.39 -23.30 0.49
N ASN A 34 16.14 -22.20 0.72
CA ASN A 34 15.69 -21.11 1.61
C ASN A 34 14.74 -20.12 0.92
N GLY A 35 14.61 -20.22 -0.42
CA GLY A 35 13.81 -19.31 -1.23
C GLY A 35 12.37 -19.14 -0.73
N PRO A 36 11.61 -20.22 -0.48
CA PRO A 36 10.21 -20.13 -0.04
C PRO A 36 10.02 -19.35 1.26
N GLN A 37 10.91 -19.52 2.25
CA GLN A 37 10.82 -18.78 3.52
C GLN A 37 11.07 -17.29 3.31
N ILE A 38 12.07 -16.93 2.51
CA ILE A 38 12.39 -15.53 2.18
C ILE A 38 11.23 -14.89 1.39
N THR A 39 10.69 -15.61 0.39
CA THR A 39 9.53 -15.15 -0.38
C THR A 39 8.32 -14.94 0.50
N ALA A 40 8.04 -15.81 1.47
CA ALA A 40 6.93 -15.65 2.39
C ALA A 40 7.06 -14.37 3.24
N VAL A 41 8.24 -14.11 3.81
CA VAL A 41 8.52 -12.90 4.61
C VAL A 41 8.37 -11.65 3.75
N LEU A 42 8.95 -11.63 2.55
CA LEU A 42 8.85 -10.48 1.64
C LEU A 42 7.44 -10.26 1.11
N THR A 43 6.67 -11.33 0.90
CA THR A 43 5.26 -11.23 0.51
C THR A 43 4.46 -10.51 1.59
N ILE A 44 4.62 -10.88 2.86
CA ILE A 44 3.96 -10.14 3.95
C ILE A 44 4.48 -8.71 4.04
N LEU A 45 5.79 -8.51 3.96
CA LEU A 45 6.37 -7.17 4.05
C LEU A 45 5.83 -6.25 2.94
N ALA A 46 5.47 -6.78 1.77
CA ALA A 46 4.83 -6.00 0.71
C ALA A 46 3.51 -5.35 1.14
N LEU A 47 2.78 -5.91 2.12
CA LEU A 47 1.60 -5.25 2.72
C LEU A 47 1.94 -3.91 3.36
N SER A 48 3.13 -3.77 3.94
CA SER A 48 3.53 -2.51 4.56
C SER A 48 3.60 -1.39 3.53
N THR A 49 4.06 -1.71 2.31
CA THR A 49 4.10 -0.79 1.17
C THR A 49 2.70 -0.46 0.67
N VAL A 50 1.75 -1.40 0.70
CA VAL A 50 0.34 -1.13 0.35
C VAL A 50 -0.25 -0.04 1.24
N PHE A 51 0.04 -0.08 2.55
CA PHE A 51 -0.43 0.95 3.49
C PHE A 51 0.37 2.25 3.42
N ALA A 52 1.67 2.18 3.15
CA ALA A 52 2.52 3.36 3.05
C ALA A 52 2.33 4.14 1.74
N ALA A 53 1.99 3.48 0.64
CA ALA A 53 1.90 4.08 -0.68
C ALA A 53 0.95 5.28 -0.78
N PRO A 54 -0.30 5.24 -0.25
CA PRO A 54 -1.17 6.42 -0.23
C PRO A 54 -0.57 7.60 0.51
N CYS A 55 0.20 7.33 1.57
CA CYS A 55 0.89 8.37 2.34
C CYS A 55 2.04 8.98 1.54
N LEU A 56 2.88 8.15 0.92
CA LEU A 56 4.05 8.61 0.16
C LEU A 56 3.67 9.34 -1.13
N PHE A 57 2.76 8.78 -1.92
CA PHE A 57 2.40 9.33 -3.24
C PHE A 57 1.24 10.32 -3.21
N GLY A 58 0.50 10.36 -2.11
CA GLY A 58 -0.63 11.25 -1.92
C GLY A 58 -0.40 12.25 -0.81
N TYR A 59 -0.63 11.81 0.42
CA TYR A 59 -0.74 12.70 1.55
C TYR A 59 0.53 13.55 1.77
N MET A 60 1.72 12.99 1.55
CA MET A 60 2.98 13.70 1.74
C MET A 60 3.14 14.89 0.77
N PRO A 61 3.01 14.75 -0.56
CA PRO A 61 2.97 15.90 -1.47
C PRO A 61 1.92 16.96 -1.07
N PHE A 62 0.74 16.52 -0.64
CA PHE A 62 -0.32 17.42 -0.19
C PHE A 62 0.08 18.20 1.07
N PHE A 63 0.66 17.54 2.09
CA PHE A 63 1.14 18.21 3.29
C PHE A 63 2.27 19.18 3.00
N ASN A 64 3.20 18.80 2.10
CA ASN A 64 4.28 19.69 1.68
C ASN A 64 3.74 20.95 1.01
N SER A 65 2.71 20.84 0.16
CA SER A 65 2.07 22.01 -0.47
C SER A 65 1.37 22.95 0.51
N LEU A 66 1.01 22.45 1.70
CA LEU A 66 0.33 23.21 2.76
C LEU A 66 1.27 23.59 3.91
N SER A 67 2.58 23.34 3.78
CA SER A 67 3.58 23.50 4.85
C SER A 67 3.20 22.78 6.15
N ALA A 68 2.40 21.70 6.06
CA ALA A 68 1.88 20.93 7.17
C ALA A 68 2.70 19.65 7.41
N THR A 69 4.03 19.77 7.36
CA THR A 69 4.97 18.63 7.42
C THR A 69 4.91 17.85 8.75
N TYR A 70 4.37 18.45 9.81
CA TYR A 70 4.17 17.77 11.10
C TYR A 70 3.29 16.51 11.00
N PHE A 71 2.39 16.42 10.00
CA PHE A 71 1.63 15.19 9.77
C PHE A 71 2.55 14.03 9.38
N TRP A 72 3.64 14.29 8.66
CA TRP A 72 4.63 13.26 8.35
C TRP A 72 5.36 12.80 9.61
N THR A 73 5.72 13.73 10.51
CA THR A 73 6.31 13.39 11.81
C THR A 73 5.37 12.53 12.66
N ILE A 74 4.07 12.82 12.67
CA ILE A 74 3.07 12.00 13.36
C ILE A 74 3.01 10.60 12.74
N TYR A 75 2.98 10.51 11.41
CA TYR A 75 2.98 9.24 10.69
C TYR A 75 4.19 8.37 11.07
N THR A 76 5.41 8.92 10.99
CA THR A 76 6.63 8.18 11.28
C THR A 76 6.74 7.81 12.76
N ALA A 77 6.32 8.69 13.67
CA ALA A 77 6.29 8.41 15.10
C ALA A 77 5.34 7.25 15.44
N VAL A 78 4.12 7.25 14.89
CA VAL A 78 3.16 6.14 15.07
C VAL A 78 3.69 4.85 14.46
N ALA A 79 4.18 4.90 13.22
CA ALA A 79 4.70 3.72 12.54
C ALA A 79 5.88 3.11 13.31
N ALA A 80 6.85 3.93 13.73
CA ALA A 80 8.01 3.48 14.49
C ALA A 80 7.63 2.96 15.88
N GLY A 81 6.76 3.67 16.60
CA GLY A 81 6.33 3.26 17.94
C GLY A 81 5.62 1.90 17.92
N VAL A 82 4.70 1.70 16.99
CA VAL A 82 4.01 0.41 16.81
C VAL A 82 4.97 -0.67 16.35
N ASN A 83 5.92 -0.36 15.45
CA ASN A 83 6.89 -1.33 14.98
C ASN A 83 7.80 -1.80 16.13
N ILE A 84 8.35 -0.89 16.93
CA ILE A 84 9.17 -1.22 18.11
C ILE A 84 8.39 -2.10 19.10
N VAL A 85 7.16 -1.71 19.44
CA VAL A 85 6.31 -2.49 20.35
C VAL A 85 6.00 -3.87 19.74
N GLY A 86 5.67 -3.90 18.46
CA GLY A 86 5.39 -5.12 17.71
C GLY A 86 6.60 -6.06 17.69
N ASP A 87 7.79 -5.54 17.42
CA ASP A 87 9.04 -6.30 17.39
C ASP A 87 9.32 -6.97 18.74
N ILE A 88 9.14 -6.26 19.86
CA ILE A 88 9.30 -6.80 21.22
C ILE A 88 8.40 -8.02 21.46
N PHE A 89 7.17 -8.01 20.95
CA PHE A 89 6.19 -9.09 21.19
C PHE A 89 6.19 -10.20 20.13
N LEU A 90 6.44 -9.85 18.86
CA LEU A 90 6.25 -10.76 17.72
C LEU A 90 7.54 -11.46 17.31
N ILE A 91 8.72 -10.83 17.43
CA ILE A 91 9.99 -11.46 17.08
C ILE A 91 10.26 -12.71 17.93
N PRO A 92 10.07 -12.71 19.27
CA PRO A 92 10.34 -13.91 20.08
C PRO A 92 9.47 -15.12 19.70
N ARG A 93 8.30 -14.88 19.09
CA ARG A 93 7.31 -15.93 18.76
C ARG A 93 7.37 -16.36 17.29
N TYR A 94 7.67 -15.43 16.38
CA TYR A 94 7.54 -15.64 14.94
C TYR A 94 8.84 -15.32 14.17
N GLY A 95 9.93 -14.93 14.84
CA GLY A 95 11.21 -14.61 14.22
C GLY A 95 11.11 -13.48 13.20
N LEU A 96 11.70 -13.67 12.02
CA LEU A 96 11.69 -12.70 10.92
C LEU A 96 10.28 -12.37 10.43
N LEU A 97 9.37 -13.36 10.44
CA LEU A 97 7.97 -13.14 10.11
C LEU A 97 7.30 -12.18 11.11
N GLY A 98 7.68 -12.28 12.38
CA GLY A 98 7.22 -11.38 13.44
C GLY A 98 7.60 -9.93 13.18
N SER A 99 8.83 -9.68 12.73
CA SER A 99 9.30 -8.33 12.38
C SER A 99 8.58 -7.76 11.13
N ALA A 100 8.34 -8.62 10.13
CA ALA A 100 7.54 -8.21 8.96
C ALA A 100 6.11 -7.82 9.37
N LEU A 101 5.46 -8.62 10.24
CA LEU A 101 4.12 -8.31 10.77
C LEU A 101 4.10 -7.03 11.62
N ALA A 102 5.11 -6.80 12.46
CA ALA A 102 5.24 -5.57 13.24
C ALA A 102 5.31 -4.33 12.33
N THR A 103 6.08 -4.44 11.24
CA THR A 103 6.18 -3.38 10.22
C THR A 103 4.84 -3.15 9.52
N VAL A 104 4.13 -4.20 9.12
CA VAL A 104 2.79 -4.08 8.51
C VAL A 104 1.81 -3.40 9.45
N LEU A 105 1.77 -3.79 10.72
CA LEU A 105 0.92 -3.18 11.74
C LEU A 105 1.25 -1.71 11.95
N GLY A 106 2.55 -1.36 11.99
CA GLY A 106 3.00 0.02 12.11
C GLY A 106 2.54 0.89 10.94
N GLN A 107 2.75 0.44 9.71
CA GLN A 107 2.30 1.20 8.52
C GLN A 107 0.77 1.26 8.44
N ALA A 108 0.05 0.17 8.76
CA ALA A 108 -1.40 0.15 8.74
C ALA A 108 -2.00 1.13 9.77
N LEU A 109 -1.49 1.14 11.01
CA LEU A 109 -1.99 2.05 12.04
C LEU A 109 -1.64 3.50 11.71
N ALA A 110 -0.42 3.77 11.24
CA ALA A 110 -0.01 5.10 10.83
C ALA A 110 -0.86 5.63 9.67
N PHE A 111 -1.18 4.79 8.69
CA PHE A 111 -2.10 5.12 7.60
C PHE A 111 -3.49 5.48 8.13
N VAL A 112 -4.06 4.67 9.02
CA VAL A 112 -5.38 4.93 9.63
C VAL A 112 -5.39 6.26 10.39
N VAL A 113 -4.36 6.52 11.22
CA VAL A 113 -4.22 7.78 11.96
C VAL A 113 -4.18 8.97 11.02
N ILE A 114 -3.38 8.91 9.95
CA ILE A 114 -3.31 9.99 8.97
C ILE A 114 -4.64 10.20 8.26
N VAL A 115 -5.29 9.14 7.79
CA VAL A 115 -6.60 9.26 7.13
C VAL A 115 -7.60 9.97 8.05
N ILE A 116 -7.65 9.60 9.34
CA ILE A 116 -8.53 10.24 10.33
C ILE A 116 -8.18 11.72 10.52
N LEU A 117 -6.90 12.03 10.73
CA LEU A 117 -6.45 13.41 10.96
C LEU A 117 -6.71 14.32 9.77
N VAL A 118 -6.45 13.83 8.56
CA VAL A 118 -6.69 14.58 7.33
C VAL A 118 -8.18 14.82 7.11
N ASN A 119 -9.01 13.79 7.29
CA ASN A 119 -10.46 13.93 7.20
C ASN A 119 -10.99 14.98 8.16
N ARG A 120 -10.48 15.00 9.40
CA ARG A 120 -10.90 15.97 10.42
C ARG A 120 -10.40 17.39 10.13
N ARG A 121 -9.17 17.54 9.64
CA ARG A 121 -8.54 18.87 9.49
C ARG A 121 -8.92 19.58 8.19
N PHE A 122 -9.07 18.84 7.10
CA PHE A 122 -9.19 19.42 5.75
C PHE A 122 -10.54 19.13 5.08
N ASP A 123 -11.50 18.52 5.80
CA ASP A 123 -12.82 18.09 5.31
C ASP A 123 -12.73 17.36 3.95
N LEU A 124 -11.64 16.62 3.76
CA LEU A 124 -11.43 15.90 2.52
C LEU A 124 -12.34 14.67 2.53
N LYS A 125 -13.35 14.68 1.66
CA LYS A 125 -14.19 13.52 1.39
C LYS A 125 -13.36 12.47 0.63
N HIS A 126 -12.53 11.70 1.34
CA HIS A 126 -11.76 10.60 0.78
C HIS A 126 -12.70 9.46 0.39
N LYS A 127 -13.32 9.56 -0.79
CA LYS A 127 -14.46 8.72 -1.14
C LYS A 127 -14.10 7.24 -1.24
N TRP A 128 -12.85 6.90 -1.60
CA TRP A 128 -12.46 5.50 -1.76
C TRP A 128 -10.97 5.16 -1.58
N THR A 129 -10.13 6.04 -1.01
CA THR A 129 -8.68 5.74 -0.85
C THR A 129 -8.44 4.52 0.03
N VAL A 130 -9.15 4.40 1.15
CA VAL A 130 -9.04 3.24 2.03
C VAL A 130 -9.50 1.97 1.30
N GLN A 131 -10.62 2.07 0.59
CA GLN A 131 -11.16 0.99 -0.21
C GLN A 131 -10.18 0.55 -1.31
N ALA A 132 -9.43 1.49 -1.91
CA ALA A 132 -8.41 1.20 -2.92
C ALA A 132 -7.24 0.35 -2.40
N THR A 133 -6.99 0.34 -1.08
CA THR A 133 -5.95 -0.53 -0.48
C THR A 133 -6.42 -1.97 -0.34
N ILE A 134 -7.73 -2.22 -0.30
CA ILE A 134 -8.32 -3.54 -0.03
C ILE A 134 -7.92 -4.59 -1.08
N PRO A 135 -8.01 -4.33 -2.40
CA PRO A 135 -7.62 -5.33 -3.40
C PRO A 135 -6.18 -5.81 -3.24
N ALA A 136 -5.25 -4.88 -3.02
CA ALA A 136 -3.83 -5.18 -2.86
C ALA A 136 -3.57 -5.91 -1.54
N ALA A 137 -4.17 -5.45 -0.44
CA ALA A 137 -4.04 -6.09 0.86
C ALA A 137 -4.59 -7.53 0.84
N ALA A 138 -5.78 -7.73 0.27
CA ALA A 138 -6.40 -9.04 0.14
C ALA A 138 -5.60 -9.97 -0.76
N GLY A 139 -5.09 -9.48 -1.90
CA GLY A 139 -4.30 -10.31 -2.79
C GLY A 139 -2.94 -10.70 -2.22
N VAL A 140 -2.24 -9.79 -1.54
CA VAL A 140 -0.98 -10.13 -0.87
C VAL A 140 -1.21 -11.10 0.29
N TRP A 141 -2.27 -10.89 1.08
CA TRP A 141 -2.65 -11.83 2.14
C TRP A 141 -2.99 -13.21 1.60
N LEU A 142 -3.73 -13.29 0.49
CA LEU A 142 -4.06 -14.55 -0.16
C LEU A 142 -2.83 -15.25 -0.71
N ALA A 143 -1.91 -14.52 -1.38
CA ALA A 143 -0.64 -15.06 -1.85
C ALA A 143 0.19 -15.69 -0.72
N TYR A 144 0.24 -15.01 0.43
CA TYR A 144 0.91 -15.53 1.62
C TYR A 144 0.23 -16.80 2.14
N TRP A 145 -1.09 -16.76 2.36
CA TRP A 145 -1.84 -17.87 2.95
C TRP A 145 -1.83 -19.12 2.06
N SER A 146 -1.95 -18.96 0.74
CA SER A 146 -1.97 -20.07 -0.20
C SER A 146 -0.58 -20.54 -0.62
N GLY A 147 0.49 -19.81 -0.25
CA GLY A 147 1.85 -20.05 -0.75
C GLY A 147 1.98 -19.90 -2.28
N ASN A 148 1.01 -19.24 -2.93
CA ASN A 148 0.93 -19.16 -4.39
C ASN A 148 0.68 -17.72 -4.82
N LEU A 149 1.74 -17.10 -5.35
CA LEU A 149 1.73 -15.71 -5.77
C LEU A 149 0.73 -15.42 -6.92
N PHE A 150 0.40 -16.43 -7.74
CA PHE A 150 -0.58 -16.28 -8.83
C PHE A 150 -2.00 -16.11 -8.31
N TYR A 151 -2.37 -16.80 -7.21
CA TYR A 151 -3.67 -16.61 -6.58
C TYR A 151 -3.80 -15.20 -6.01
N GLY A 152 -2.72 -14.67 -5.42
CA GLY A 152 -2.69 -13.28 -4.99
C GLY A 152 -2.88 -12.30 -6.14
N LEU A 153 -2.14 -12.46 -7.25
CA LEU A 153 -2.31 -11.62 -8.44
C LEU A 153 -3.74 -11.67 -8.99
N ALA A 154 -4.30 -12.88 -9.13
CA ALA A 154 -5.67 -13.05 -9.60
C ALA A 154 -6.66 -12.32 -8.69
N ALA A 155 -6.50 -12.43 -7.37
CA ALA A 155 -7.32 -11.69 -6.42
C ALA A 155 -7.14 -10.17 -6.53
N VAL A 156 -5.92 -9.64 -6.65
CA VAL A 156 -5.71 -8.20 -6.84
C VAL A 156 -6.40 -7.72 -8.12
N VAL A 157 -6.22 -8.43 -9.24
CA VAL A 157 -6.80 -8.05 -10.54
C VAL A 157 -8.33 -8.09 -10.48
N LEU A 158 -8.92 -9.15 -9.95
CA LEU A 158 -10.38 -9.30 -9.84
C LEU A 158 -10.99 -8.26 -8.91
N LEU A 159 -10.41 -8.08 -7.71
CA LEU A 159 -10.91 -7.11 -6.73
C LEU A 159 -10.70 -5.67 -7.19
N THR A 160 -9.58 -5.37 -7.85
CA THR A 160 -9.34 -4.04 -8.45
C THR A 160 -10.32 -3.79 -9.59
N GLY A 161 -10.56 -4.78 -10.45
CA GLY A 161 -11.58 -4.70 -11.51
C GLY A 161 -12.98 -4.45 -10.95
N LEU A 162 -13.39 -5.21 -9.94
CA LEU A 162 -14.67 -5.02 -9.24
C LEU A 162 -14.77 -3.61 -8.64
N LEU A 163 -13.71 -3.15 -8.00
CA LEU A 163 -13.66 -1.85 -7.38
C LEU A 163 -13.75 -0.72 -8.44
N ILE A 164 -13.04 -0.86 -9.57
CA ILE A 164 -13.15 0.08 -10.70
C ILE A 164 -14.58 0.09 -11.25
N LEU A 165 -15.25 -1.06 -11.35
CA LEU A 165 -16.63 -1.13 -11.83
C LEU A 165 -17.60 -0.40 -10.87
N LEU A 166 -17.45 -0.60 -9.57
CA LEU A 166 -18.26 0.09 -8.54
C LEU A 166 -18.05 1.60 -8.56
N TYR A 167 -16.80 2.05 -8.74
CA TYR A 167 -16.43 3.47 -8.73
C TYR A 167 -16.18 4.07 -10.12
N ARG A 168 -16.74 3.47 -11.20
CA ARG A 168 -16.43 3.78 -12.61
C ARG A 168 -16.40 5.27 -12.96
N LYS A 169 -17.38 6.04 -12.48
CA LYS A 169 -17.50 7.49 -12.78
C LYS A 169 -16.37 8.30 -12.13
N ILE A 170 -16.00 7.94 -10.90
CA ILE A 170 -14.95 8.61 -10.15
C ILE A 170 -13.57 8.20 -10.69
N PHE A 171 -13.39 6.93 -11.00
CA PHE A 171 -12.17 6.42 -11.63
C PHE A 171 -11.89 7.09 -12.97
N ALA A 172 -12.88 7.15 -13.87
CA ALA A 172 -12.74 7.81 -15.18
C ALA A 172 -12.37 9.30 -15.05
N ARG A 173 -12.89 9.99 -14.03
CA ARG A 173 -12.52 11.38 -13.72
C ARG A 173 -11.07 11.47 -13.24
N GLY A 174 -10.64 10.60 -12.32
CA GLY A 174 -9.27 10.55 -11.81
C GLY A 174 -8.24 10.31 -12.92
N VAL A 175 -8.51 9.35 -13.82
CA VAL A 175 -7.66 9.06 -14.99
C VAL A 175 -7.59 10.27 -15.93
N ARG A 176 -8.74 10.91 -16.23
CA ARG A 176 -8.75 12.10 -17.09
C ARG A 176 -7.91 13.25 -16.50
N LEU A 177 -7.98 13.46 -15.19
CA LEU A 177 -7.15 14.46 -14.51
C LEU A 177 -5.65 14.15 -14.62
N LEU A 178 -5.26 12.89 -14.47
CA LEU A 178 -3.87 12.46 -14.63
C LEU A 178 -3.37 12.67 -16.08
N ILE A 179 -4.18 12.34 -17.08
CA ILE A 179 -3.85 12.56 -18.50
C ILE A 179 -3.70 14.06 -18.79
N ASN A 180 -4.63 14.88 -18.32
CA ASN A 180 -4.60 16.32 -18.57
C ASN A 180 -3.42 17.01 -17.87
N TYR A 181 -3.01 16.53 -16.69
CA TYR A 181 -1.83 17.04 -16.00
C TYR A 181 -0.54 16.83 -16.81
N LYS A 182 -0.44 15.69 -17.53
CA LYS A 182 0.70 15.41 -18.43
C LYS A 182 0.80 16.44 -19.56
N SER A 183 -0.33 16.89 -20.13
CA SER A 183 -0.35 17.87 -21.22
C SER A 183 0.06 19.29 -20.80
N THR A 184 0.05 19.62 -19.50
CA THR A 184 0.43 20.94 -19.00
C THR A 184 1.92 21.07 -18.69
N ILE A 185 2.59 19.96 -18.34
CA ILE A 185 4.02 19.95 -17.96
C ILE A 185 4.93 19.71 -19.16
N VAL A 186 4.46 18.97 -20.16
CA VAL A 186 5.17 18.76 -21.43
C VAL A 186 4.36 19.43 -22.53
N PRO A 187 4.50 20.76 -22.74
CA PRO A 187 3.96 21.37 -23.93
C PRO A 187 4.63 20.72 -25.14
N GLN A 188 3.81 20.23 -26.09
CA GLN A 188 4.30 19.71 -27.37
C GLN A 188 4.90 20.83 -28.22
#